data_AF-A0A1Y3TMS1-F1
#
_entry.id   AF-A0A1Y3TMS1-F1
#
_cell.length_a   1.000
_cell.length_b   1.000
_cell.length_c   1.000
_cell.angle_alpha   90.00
_cell.angle_beta   90.00
_cell.angle_gamma   90.00
#
_symmetry.space_group_name_H-M   'P 1'
#
loop_
_entity.id
_entity.type
_entity.pdbx_description
1 polymer ?
#
loop_
_entity_poly.entity_id
_entity_poly.type
_entity_poly.pdbx_seq_one_letter_code
_entity_poly.pdbx_strand_id
1 'polypeptide(L)' 'MLWIRKCFAESEAGAKVFGGAEAASGVAAHAKKIKAEGAAYCDCPACAAVEKILEKKEEILA' A
#
# COMPACT_ATOMS: atom_id res chain seq x y z
N MET A 1 -15.44 -1.28 -8.67
CA MET A 1 -14.83 0.03 -8.30
C MET A 1 -14.61 0.23 -6.79
N LEU A 2 -14.99 -0.72 -5.90
CA LEU A 2 -14.89 -0.57 -4.44
C LEU A 2 -13.97 -1.56 -3.70
N TRP A 3 -13.28 -2.50 -4.36
CA TRP A 3 -12.71 -3.67 -3.68
C TRP A 3 -11.27 -3.55 -3.14
N ILE A 4 -10.49 -2.48 -3.44
CA ILE A 4 -9.04 -2.43 -3.09
C ILE A 4 -8.67 -1.09 -2.43
N ARG A 5 -9.48 -0.59 -1.49
CA ARG A 5 -9.15 0.65 -0.74
C ARG A 5 -8.76 0.40 0.72
N LYS A 6 -8.52 -0.85 1.12
CA LYS A 6 -7.89 -1.15 2.43
C LYS A 6 -6.37 -1.15 2.29
N CYS A 7 -5.68 -0.45 3.19
CA CYS A 7 -4.22 -0.47 3.24
C CYS A 7 -3.78 -1.88 3.67
N PHE A 8 -2.72 -2.44 3.07
CA PHE A 8 -2.19 -3.76 3.48
C PHE A 8 -1.85 -3.79 4.98
N ALA A 9 -1.42 -2.66 5.53
CA ALA A 9 -1.13 -2.52 6.95
C ALA A 9 -2.35 -2.71 7.87
N GLU A 10 -3.59 -2.59 7.36
CA GLU A 10 -4.82 -2.86 8.12
C GLU A 10 -5.22 -4.36 8.12
N SER A 11 -4.45 -5.22 7.46
CA SER A 11 -4.69 -6.66 7.43
C SER A 11 -3.94 -7.40 8.54
N GLU A 12 -4.40 -8.60 8.90
CA GLU A 12 -3.68 -9.47 9.84
C GLU A 12 -2.27 -9.84 9.33
N ALA A 13 -2.09 -9.97 8.01
CA ALA A 13 -0.78 -10.16 7.40
C ALA A 13 0.09 -8.90 7.56
N GLY A 14 -0.49 -7.71 7.41
CA GLY A 14 0.16 -6.42 7.66
C GLY A 14 0.69 -6.33 9.08
N ALA A 15 -0.10 -6.71 10.09
CA ALA A 15 0.34 -6.75 11.48
C ALA A 15 1.57 -7.67 11.68
N LYS A 16 1.66 -8.80 10.97
CA LYS A 16 2.83 -9.68 11.04
C LYS A 16 4.07 -9.07 10.37
N VAL A 17 3.91 -8.36 9.26
CA VAL A 17 5.01 -7.77 8.49
C VAL A 17 5.55 -6.50 9.14
N PHE A 18 4.67 -5.66 9.71
CA PHE A 18 5.05 -4.37 10.28
C PHE A 18 5.43 -4.45 11.78
N GLY A 19 5.45 -5.64 12.39
CA GLY A 19 5.93 -5.82 13.77
C GLY A 19 4.85 -5.62 14.85
N GLY A 20 3.61 -5.94 14.54
CA GLY A 20 2.46 -5.91 15.44
C GLY A 20 1.34 -4.98 14.94
N ALA A 21 0.19 -5.04 15.63
CA ALA A 21 -0.99 -4.24 15.27
C ALA A 21 -0.75 -2.73 15.41
N GLU A 22 0.00 -2.30 16.44
CA GLU A 22 0.34 -0.88 16.69
C GLU A 22 1.22 -0.29 15.60
N ALA A 23 2.29 -0.99 15.21
CA ALA A 23 3.17 -0.52 14.15
C ALA A 23 2.45 -0.49 12.79
N ALA A 24 1.61 -1.50 12.52
CA ALA A 24 0.81 -1.56 11.30
C ALA A 24 -0.26 -0.46 11.24
N SER A 25 -0.89 -0.12 12.37
CA SER A 25 -1.86 0.98 12.42
C SER A 25 -1.20 2.33 12.13
N GLY A 26 0.03 2.55 12.60
CA GLY A 26 0.85 3.72 12.27
C GLY A 26 1.13 3.84 10.76
N VAL A 27 1.52 2.74 10.11
CA VAL A 27 1.73 2.70 8.65
C VAL A 27 0.42 2.95 7.88
N ALA A 28 -0.70 2.39 8.35
CA ALA A 28 -2.01 2.64 7.75
C ALA A 28 -2.43 4.11 7.86
N ALA A 29 -2.18 4.75 9.01
CA ALA A 29 -2.48 6.16 9.23
C ALA A 29 -1.62 7.05 8.31
N HIS A 30 -0.33 6.74 8.19
CA HIS A 30 0.58 7.41 7.25
C HIS A 30 0.08 7.31 5.80
N ALA A 31 -0.19 6.08 5.33
CA ALA A 31 -0.69 5.84 3.98
C ALA A 31 -2.00 6.59 3.69
N LYS A 32 -2.90 6.71 4.67
CA LYS A 32 -4.15 7.48 4.53
C LYS A 32 -3.89 8.98 4.41
N LYS A 33 -2.91 9.51 5.15
CA LYS A 33 -2.55 10.94 5.11
C LYS A 33 -2.01 11.34 3.73
N ILE A 34 -1.00 10.64 3.23
CA ILE A 34 -0.39 10.96 1.92
C ILE A 34 -1.38 10.73 0.76
N LYS A 35 -2.31 9.78 0.91
CA LYS A 35 -3.39 9.58 -0.05
C LYS A 35 -4.40 10.74 -0.05
N ALA A 36 -4.69 11.31 1.12
CA ALA A 36 -5.52 12.52 1.22
C ALA A 36 -4.81 13.74 0.60
N GLU A 37 -3.49 13.77 0.62
CA GLU A 37 -2.65 14.76 -0.07
C GLU A 37 -2.55 14.53 -1.59
N GLY A 38 -3.17 13.46 -2.12
CA GLY A 38 -3.28 13.18 -3.55
C GLY A 38 -2.36 12.09 -4.09
N ALA A 39 -1.57 11.42 -3.24
CA ALA A 39 -0.74 10.30 -3.68
C ALA A 39 -1.60 9.10 -4.12
N ALA A 40 -1.23 8.46 -5.24
CA ALA A 40 -1.90 7.26 -5.74
C ALA A 40 -1.64 6.04 -4.84
N TYR A 41 -0.43 5.93 -4.30
CA TYR A 41 0.06 4.82 -3.48
C TYR A 41 0.76 5.31 -2.20
N CYS A 42 1.07 4.37 -1.30
CA CYS A 42 1.91 4.67 -0.14
C CYS A 42 3.36 4.92 -0.61
N ASP A 43 4.12 5.73 0.12
CA ASP A 43 5.53 6.05 -0.17
C ASP A 43 6.52 4.97 0.33
N CYS A 44 6.02 3.80 0.75
CA CYS A 44 6.87 2.71 1.21
C CYS A 44 7.60 2.02 0.04
N PRO A 45 8.78 1.40 0.29
CA PRO A 45 9.56 0.73 -0.76
C PRO A 45 8.78 -0.34 -1.54
N ALA A 46 7.83 -1.01 -0.88
CA ALA A 46 6.99 -2.03 -1.53
C ALA A 46 6.01 -1.41 -2.54
N CYS A 47 5.36 -0.30 -2.19
CA CYS A 47 4.45 0.40 -3.09
C CYS A 47 5.19 1.04 -4.27
N ALA A 48 6.37 1.62 -4.03
CA ALA A 48 7.22 2.17 -5.10
C ALA A 48 7.69 1.10 -6.09
N ALA A 49 7.98 -0.13 -5.62
CA ALA A 49 8.32 -1.24 -6.49
C ALA A 49 7.11 -1.69 -7.35
N VAL A 50 5.92 -1.78 -6.74
CA VAL A 50 4.69 -2.15 -7.45
C VAL A 50 4.32 -1.10 -8.49
N GLU A 51 4.50 0.19 -8.21
CA GLU A 51 4.27 1.25 -9.18
C GLU A 51 5.09 1.04 -10.46
N LYS A 52 6.39 0.72 -10.33
CA LYS A 52 7.25 0.39 -11.48
C LYS A 52 6.83 -0.87 -12.23
N ILE A 53 6.28 -1.85 -11.53
CA ILE A 53 5.75 -3.07 -12.16
C ILE A 53 4.47 -2.73 -12.94
N LEU A 54 3.62 -1.86 -12.39
CA LEU A 54 2.38 -1.44 -13.01
C LEU A 54 2.62 -0.57 -14.26
N GLU A 55 3.72 0.17 -14.34
CA GLU A 55 4.14 0.86 -15.58
C GLU A 55 4.31 -0.12 -16.75
N LYS A 56 4.72 -1.36 -16.47
CA LYS A 56 4.92 -2.43 -17.45
C LYS A 56 3.74 -3.40 -17.54
N LYS A 57 2.59 -3.04 -16.96
CA LYS A 57 1.44 -3.94 -16.85
C LYS A 57 0.99 -4.49 -18.21
N GLU A 58 0.99 -3.66 -19.25
CA GLU A 58 0.57 -4.08 -20.59
C GLU A 58 1.54 -5.09 -21.20
N GLU A 59 2.84 -4.98 -20.92
CA GLU A 59 3.85 -5.94 -21.38
C GLU A 59 3.79 -7.27 -20.62
N ILE A 60 3.45 -7.22 -19.32
CA ILE A 60 3.40 -8.42 -18.45
C ILE A 60 2.13 -9.25 -18.69
N LEU A 61 1.03 -8.60 -19.07
CA LEU A 61 -0.28 -9.24 -19.23
C LEU A 61 -0.68 -9.48 -20.69
N ALA A 62 0.26 -9.34 -21.63
CA ALA A 62 0.06 -9.57 -23.07
C ALA A 62 -0.15 -11.05 -23.43
#